data_AF-A0A920T5L4-F1
#
_entry.id   AF-A0A920T5L4-F1
#
_cell.length_a   1.000
_cell.length_b   1.000
_cell.length_c   1.000
_cell.angle_alpha   90.00
_cell.angle_beta   90.00
_cell.angle_gamma   90.00
#
_symmetry.space_group_name_H-M   'P 1'
#
loop_
_entity.id
_entity.type
_entity.pdbx_description
1 polymer ?
#
loop_
_entity_poly.entity_id
_entity_poly.type
_entity_poly.pdbx_seq_one_letter_code
_entity_poly.pdbx_strand_id
1 'polypeptide(L)' 'MPKEQAIQVEGIIKETLPNAMFRVEVEMGESKHEVLAHFSGKMRMHFIKILPGM' A
#
# COMPACT_ATOMS: atom_id res chain seq x y z
N MET A 1 -16.29 6.17 -19.51
CA MET A 1 -16.64 5.21 -18.45
C MET A 1 -16.14 5.80 -17.13
N PRO A 2 -17.03 6.17 -16.20
CA PRO A 2 -16.62 6.74 -14.92
C PRO A 2 -15.82 5.68 -14.17
N LYS A 3 -14.52 5.94 -13.99
CA LYS A 3 -13.63 5.08 -13.22
C LYS A 3 -14.21 4.98 -11.81
N GLU A 4 -14.47 3.76 -11.35
CA GLU A 4 -14.84 3.48 -9.96
C GLU A 4 -13.95 4.29 -9.01
N GLN A 5 -14.57 4.92 -8.02
CA GLN A 5 -13.85 5.69 -7.02
C GLN A 5 -12.96 4.73 -6.23
N ALA A 6 -11.66 4.90 -6.33
CA ALA A 6 -10.72 4.16 -5.50
C ALA A 6 -11.00 4.47 -4.03
N ILE A 7 -11.25 3.44 -3.23
CA ILE A 7 -11.44 3.58 -1.79
C ILE A 7 -10.07 3.87 -1.19
N GLN A 8 -9.94 5.06 -0.58
CA GLN A 8 -8.74 5.43 0.15
C GLN A 8 -8.85 4.91 1.57
N VAL A 9 -7.85 4.14 1.98
CA VAL A 9 -7.75 3.58 3.31
C VAL A 9 -6.36 3.78 3.85
N GLU A 10 -6.29 3.96 5.16
CA GLU A 10 -5.04 3.98 5.90
C GLU A 10 -4.69 2.55 6.30
N GLY A 11 -3.41 2.22 6.17
CA GLY A 11 -2.90 0.89 6.51
C GLY A 11 -1.43 0.98 6.89
N ILE A 12 -0.97 0.00 7.66
CA ILE A 12 0.38 -0.06 8.19
C ILE A 12 1.18 -1.06 7.37
N ILE A 13 2.34 -0.64 6.85
CA ILE A 13 3.27 -1.53 6.18
C ILE A 13 3.91 -2.44 7.25
N LYS A 14 3.64 -3.74 7.20
CA LYS A 14 4.21 -4.74 8.12
C LYS A 14 5.54 -5.28 7.60
N GLU A 15 5.57 -5.66 6.32
CA GLU A 15 6.72 -6.32 5.71
C GLU A 15 6.97 -5.81 4.30
N THR A 16 8.24 -5.79 3.91
CA THR A 16 8.65 -5.43 2.55
C THR A 16 9.11 -6.67 1.81
N LEU A 17 8.49 -6.97 0.68
CA LEU A 17 8.83 -8.11 -0.15
C LEU A 17 9.75 -7.69 -1.31
N PRO A 18 10.62 -8.60 -1.79
CA PRO A 18 11.36 -8.37 -3.03
C PRO A 18 10.37 -8.14 -4.19
N ASN A 19 10.73 -7.27 -5.13
CA ASN A 19 9.88 -6.73 -6.23
C ASN A 19 9.01 -5.52 -5.88
N ALA A 20 9.36 -4.76 -4.84
CA ALA A 20 8.69 -3.50 -4.51
C ALA A 20 7.18 -3.72 -4.18
N MET A 21 6.90 -4.88 -3.59
CA MET A 21 5.61 -5.25 -3.01
C MET A 21 5.69 -5.11 -1.49
N PHE A 22 4.59 -4.71 -0.88
CA PHE A 22 4.51 -4.42 0.54
C PHE A 22 3.34 -5.18 1.12
N ARG A 23 3.57 -5.86 2.23
CA ARG A 23 2.48 -6.43 3.02
C ARG A 23 1.94 -5.30 3.90
N VAL A 24 0.72 -4.88 3.63
CA VAL A 24 0.05 -3.77 4.32
C VAL A 24 -1.11 -4.36 5.09
N GLU A 25 -1.13 -4.13 6.40
CA GLU A 25 -2.28 -4.41 7.24
C GLU A 25 -3.20 -3.20 7.18
N VAL A 26 -4.38 -3.38 6.58
CA VAL A 26 -5.40 -2.34 6.48
C VAL A 26 -6.48 -2.66 7.51
N GLU A 27 -6.82 -1.66 8.33
CA GLU A 27 -7.95 -1.73 9.24
C GLU A 27 -9.16 -1.08 8.55
N MET A 28 -10.02 -1.89 7.95
CA MET A 28 -11.30 -1.44 7.38
C MET A 28 -12.43 -1.80 8.35
N GLY A 29 -12.83 -0.85 9.19
CA GLY A 29 -13.89 -1.06 10.19
C GLY A 29 -13.45 -2.01 11.30
N GLU A 30 -14.15 -3.12 11.50
CA GLU A 30 -13.89 -4.11 12.58
C GLU A 30 -12.98 -5.28 12.15
N SER A 31 -12.54 -5.33 10.90
CA SER A 31 -11.74 -6.44 10.36
C SER A 31 -10.38 -5.97 9.88
N LYS A 32 -9.32 -6.55 10.44
CA LYS A 32 -7.94 -6.41 9.96
C LYS A 32 -7.75 -7.30 8.73
N HIS A 33 -7.38 -6.72 7.60
CA HIS A 33 -7.04 -7.46 6.40
C HIS A 33 -5.59 -7.18 6.00
N GLU A 34 -4.84 -8.25 5.80
CA GLU A 34 -3.50 -8.17 5.22
C GLU A 34 -3.63 -8.18 3.68
N VAL A 35 -3.13 -7.12 3.05
CA VAL A 35 -3.16 -6.96 1.60
C VAL A 35 -1.74 -6.80 1.05
N LEU A 36 -1.54 -7.23 -0.19
CA LEU A 36 -0.32 -6.97 -0.94
C LEU A 36 -0.48 -5.68 -1.73
N ALA A 37 0.28 -4.66 -1.36
CA ALA A 37 0.32 -3.37 -2.04
C ALA A 37 1.57 -3.25 -2.91
N HIS A 38 1.50 -2.39 -3.93
CA HIS A 38 2.63 -2.05 -4.80
C HIS A 38 2.77 -0.53 -4.91
N PHE A 39 3.92 -0.06 -5.38
CA PHE A 39 4.08 1.37 -5.66
C PHE A 39 3.12 1.83 -6.75
N SER A 40 2.40 2.93 -6.46
CA SER A 40 1.75 3.70 -7.51
C SER A 40 2.81 4.27 -8.46
N GLY A 41 2.53 4.27 -9.77
CA GLY A 41 3.44 4.83 -10.78
C GLY A 41 3.83 6.28 -10.50
N LYS A 42 2.95 7.06 -9.85
CA LYS A 42 3.26 8.43 -9.42
C LYS A 42 4.35 8.49 -8.35
N MET A 43 4.40 7.53 -7.43
CA MET A 43 5.44 7.48 -6.39
C MET A 43 6.82 7.20 -6.99
N ARG A 44 6.87 6.36 -8.04
CA ARG A 44 8.11 6.10 -8.80
C ARG A 44 8.61 7.37 -9.49
N MET A 45 7.71 8.18 -10.08
CA MET A 45 8.09 9.45 -10.70
C MET A 45 8.66 10.46 -9.69
N HIS A 46 8.14 10.49 -8.48
CA HIS A 46 8.62 11.38 -7.42
C HIS A 46 9.77 10.78 -6.59
N PHE A 47 10.36 9.65 -7.04
CA PHE A 47 11.45 8.96 -6.35
C PHE A 47 11.17 8.69 -4.85
N ILE A 48 9.92 8.44 -4.49
CA ILE A 48 9.54 8.15 -3.11
C ILE A 48 10.06 6.76 -2.74
N LYS A 49 10.98 6.71 -1.77
CA LYS A 49 11.54 5.47 -1.25
C LYS A 49 10.80 5.06 0.02
N ILE A 50 10.34 3.81 0.06
CA ILE A 50 9.84 3.18 1.28
C ILE A 50 11.01 2.39 1.85
N LEU A 51 11.42 2.74 3.07
CA LEU A 51 12.46 2.03 3.80
C LEU A 51 11.79 0.99 4.73
N PRO A 52 12.13 -0.31 4.60
CA PRO A 52 11.77 -1.29 5.60
C PRO A 52 12.52 -1.01 6.90
N GLY A 53 11.82 -1.01 8.04
CA GLY A 53 12.45 -0.98 9.36
C GLY A 53 12.41 0.38 10.05
N MET A 54 11.21 0.75 10.51
CA MET A 54 11.12 1.51 11.75
C MET A 54 11.07 0.52 12.91
#